data_AF-A0A3P7MH63-F1
#
_entry.id   AF-A0A3P7MH63-F1
#
_cell.length_a   1.000
_cell.length_b   1.000
_cell.length_c   1.000
_cell.angle_alpha   90.00
_cell.angle_beta   90.00
_cell.angle_gamma   90.00
#
_symmetry.space_group_name_H-M   'P 1'
#
loop_
_entity.id
_entity.type
_entity.pdbx_description
1 polymer ?
#
loop_
_entity_poly.entity_id
_entity_poly.type
_entity_poly.pdbx_seq_one_letter_code
_entity_poly.pdbx_strand_id
1 'polypeptide(L)' 'MSDTCFSRDGLILCRTDFARRYGQRCAGCDGALEKEDLVRKARDKVFHIQCFQCSVCQRRLDTGEQVGIKSSIL' A
#
# COMPACT_ATOMS: atom_id res chain seq x y z
N MET A 1 -17.32 -6.41 -17.17
CA MET A 1 -17.37 -5.38 -16.12
C MET A 1 -18.16 -6.00 -14.98
N SER A 2 -17.57 -6.22 -13.80
CA SER A 2 -18.29 -6.86 -12.68
C SER A 2 -19.12 -5.81 -11.97
N ASP A 3 -20.45 -5.92 -12.07
CA ASP A 3 -21.44 -5.07 -11.41
C ASP A 3 -21.57 -5.41 -9.92
N THR A 4 -20.47 -5.33 -9.19
CA THR A 4 -20.47 -5.52 -7.72
C THR A 4 -20.43 -4.17 -7.02
N CYS A 5 -21.41 -3.94 -6.16
CA CYS A 5 -21.49 -2.79 -5.27
C CYS A 5 -21.06 -3.18 -3.84
N PHE A 6 -20.54 -2.22 -3.09
CA PHE A 6 -20.02 -2.41 -1.73
C PHE A 6 -20.73 -1.46 -0.78
N SER A 7 -21.17 -1.96 0.38
CA SER A 7 -21.79 -1.15 1.43
C SER A 7 -20.83 -0.93 2.61
N ARG A 8 -20.62 0.32 3.02
CA ARG A 8 -19.84 0.68 4.23
C ARG A 8 -20.18 2.09 4.72
N ASP A 9 -20.26 2.27 6.04
CA ASP A 9 -20.55 3.55 6.69
C ASP A 9 -21.83 4.23 6.17
N GLY A 10 -22.85 3.42 5.84
CA GLY A 10 -24.12 3.89 5.28
C GLY A 10 -24.09 4.27 3.79
N LEU A 11 -22.96 4.08 3.11
CA LEU A 11 -22.79 4.39 1.68
C LEU A 11 -22.79 3.11 0.82
N ILE A 12 -23.39 3.20 -0.37
CA ILE A 12 -23.22 2.21 -1.45
C ILE A 12 -22.21 2.76 -2.45
N LEU A 13 -21.12 2.05 -2.65
CA LEU A 13 -19.98 2.47 -3.47
C LEU A 13 -19.75 1.47 -4.61
N CYS A 14 -19.33 1.99 -5.76
CA CYS A 14 -18.78 1.13 -6.82
C CYS A 14 -17.41 0.59 -6.39
N ARG A 15 -16.93 -0.47 -7.05
CA ARG A 15 -15.59 -1.05 -6.78
C ARG A 15 -14.50 0.02 -6.71
N THR A 16 -14.49 0.94 -7.68
CA THR A 16 -13.47 1.99 -7.80
C THR A 16 -13.51 2.95 -6.61
N ASP A 17 -14.69 3.40 -6.19
CA ASP A 17 -14.83 4.31 -5.06
C ASP A 17 -14.52 3.63 -3.73
N PHE A 18 -14.92 2.37 -3.57
CA PHE A 18 -14.60 1.59 -2.38
C PHE A 18 -13.08 1.39 -2.26
N ALA A 19 -12.41 0.99 -3.34
CA ALA A 19 -10.95 0.84 -3.38
C ALA A 19 -10.24 2.19 -3.12
N ARG A 20 -10.74 3.30 -3.69
CA ARG A 20 -10.15 4.62 -3.45
C ARG A 20 -10.24 5.05 -1.99
N ARG A 21 -11.37 4.80 -1.32
CA ARG A 21 -11.61 5.27 0.07
C ARG A 21 -11.06 4.32 1.14
N TYR A 22 -11.15 3.01 0.90
CA TYR A 22 -10.89 1.98 1.91
C TYR A 22 -9.86 0.94 1.47
N GLY A 23 -9.37 1.03 0.23
CA GLY A 23 -8.30 0.17 -0.25
C GLY A 23 -6.99 0.47 0.47
N GLN A 24 -6.15 -0.56 0.55
CA GLN A 24 -4.81 -0.43 1.11
C GLN A 24 -3.95 0.42 0.18
N ARG A 25 -3.11 1.29 0.75
CA ARG A 25 -2.24 2.21 0.00
C ARG A 25 -0.77 1.88 0.25
N CYS A 26 0.05 2.07 -0.77
CA CYS A 26 1.49 1.91 -0.69
C CYS A 26 2.08 3.00 0.23
N ALA A 27 2.74 2.62 1.31
CA ALA A 27 3.35 3.58 2.23
C ALA A 27 4.58 4.33 1.66
N GLY A 28 5.04 3.98 0.45
CA GLY A 28 6.15 4.65 -0.24
C GLY A 28 5.71 5.66 -1.29
N CYS A 29 4.62 5.41 -2.01
CA CYS A 29 4.14 6.30 -3.10
C CYS A 29 2.69 6.76 -2.93
N ASP A 30 2.00 6.31 -1.89
CA ASP A 30 0.58 6.55 -1.62
C ASP A 30 -0.38 6.05 -2.72
N GLY A 31 0.11 5.30 -3.72
CA GLY A 31 -0.72 4.65 -4.73
C GLY A 31 -1.61 3.54 -4.15
N ALA A 32 -2.77 3.29 -4.75
CA ALA A 32 -3.63 2.16 -4.41
C ALA A 32 -2.92 0.83 -4.70
N LEU A 33 -3.13 -0.17 -3.84
CA LEU A 33 -2.65 -1.53 -4.01
C LEU A 33 -3.81 -2.42 -4.49
N GLU A 34 -3.70 -2.97 -5.68
CA GLU A 34 -4.65 -3.94 -6.24
C GLU A 34 -4.35 -5.36 -5.73
N LYS A 35 -5.31 -6.27 -5.93
CA LYS A 35 -5.17 -7.66 -5.43
C LYS A 35 -4.07 -8.43 -6.14
N GLU A 36 -3.82 -8.08 -7.40
CA GLU A 36 -2.83 -8.70 -8.27
C GLU A 36 -1.41 -8.14 -8.04
N ASP A 37 -1.28 -7.05 -7.29
CA ASP A 37 0.02 -6.43 -7.01
C ASP A 37 0.87 -7.32 -6.11
N LEU A 38 2.13 -7.52 -6.53
CA LEU A 38 3.16 -8.05 -5.65
C LEU A 38 3.59 -6.95 -4.68
N VAL A 39 3.55 -7.26 -3.39
CA VAL A 39 3.80 -6.28 -2.32
C VAL A 39 4.84 -6.78 -1.33
N ARG A 40 5.57 -5.84 -0.72
CA ARG A 40 6.38 -6.07 0.48
C ARG A 40 5.64 -5.54 1.70
N LYS A 41 5.67 -6.30 2.79
CA LYS A 41 5.17 -5.86 4.10
C LYS A 41 6.34 -5.60 5.04
N ALA A 42 6.28 -4.50 5.77
CA ALA A 42 7.28 -4.13 6.76
C ALA A 42 6.58 -3.48 7.96
N ARG A 43 6.55 -4.20 9.10
CA ARG A 43 5.67 -3.92 10.24
C ARG A 43 4.20 -3.82 9.80
N ASP A 44 3.58 -2.67 10.01
CA ASP A 44 2.19 -2.31 9.72
C ASP A 44 2.02 -1.66 8.33
N LYS A 45 3.12 -1.48 7.59
CA LYS A 45 3.13 -0.80 6.29
C LYS A 45 3.26 -1.78 5.14
N VAL A 46 2.60 -1.46 4.03
CA VAL A 46 2.66 -2.24 2.79
C VAL A 46 3.16 -1.37 1.65
N PHE A 47 4.00 -1.93 0.80
CA PHE A 47 4.68 -1.23 -0.29
C PHE A 47 4.58 -2.04 -1.57
N HIS A 48 4.49 -1.37 -2.73
CA HIS A 48 4.87 -2.01 -3.99
C HIS A 48 6.31 -2.52 -3.90
N ILE A 49 6.65 -3.60 -4.60
CA ILE A 49 8.04 -4.08 -4.68
C ILE A 49 9.00 -2.94 -5.05
N GLN A 50 8.61 -2.13 -6.04
CA GLN A 50 9.40 -1.00 -6.52
C GLN A 50 9.50 0.16 -5.52
N CYS A 51 8.57 0.28 -4.58
CA CYS A 51 8.56 1.34 -3.58
C CYS A 51 9.25 0.93 -2.28
N PHE A 52 9.69 -0.33 -2.16
CA PHE A 52 10.35 -0.83 -0.97
C PHE A 52 11.84 -0.45 -0.97
N GLN A 53 12.10 0.83 -0.68
CA GLN A 53 13.43 1.45 -0.71
C GLN A 53 13.65 2.37 0.49
N CYS A 54 14.92 2.66 0.79
CA CYS A 54 15.27 3.61 1.83
C CYS A 54 14.78 5.02 1.46
N SER A 55 14.06 5.69 2.37
CA SER A 55 13.58 7.06 2.14
C SER A 55 14.70 8.10 2.01
N VAL A 56 15.89 7.81 2.53
CA VAL A 56 17.06 8.72 2.48
C VAL A 56 17.88 8.50 1.22
N CYS A 57 18.35 7.26 0.98
CA CYS A 57 19.27 6.97 -0.12
C CYS A 57 18.61 6.35 -1.36
N GLN A 58 17.29 6.09 -1.33
CA GLN A 58 16.51 5.53 -2.44
C GLN A 58 16.98 4.14 -2.92
N ARG A 59 17.89 3.48 -2.19
CA ARG A 59 18.32 2.12 -2.49
C ARG A 59 17.19 1.13 -2.20
N ARG A 60 16.89 0.27 -3.18
CA ARG A 60 15.95 -0.84 -3.03
C ARG A 60 16.48 -1.84 -2.00
N LEU A 61 15.57 -2.37 -1.20
CA LEU A 61 15.87 -3.30 -0.12
C LEU A 61 15.42 -4.69 -0.54
N ASP A 62 16.37 -5.61 -0.73
CA ASP A 62 16.07 -6.96 -1.19
C ASP A 62 15.94 -7.95 -0.03
N THR A 63 15.49 -9.16 -0.36
CA THR A 63 15.29 -10.22 0.63
C THR A 63 16.62 -10.59 1.28
N GLY A 64 16.70 -10.51 2.61
CA GLY A 64 17.90 -10.87 3.40
C GLY A 64 18.66 -9.68 3.99
N GLU A 65 18.27 -8.44 3.66
CA GLU A 65 18.91 -7.25 4.24
C GLU A 65 18.29 -6.83 5.57
N GLN A 66 19.15 -6.47 6.54
CA GLN A 66 18.71 -5.89 7.81
C GLN A 66 18.43 -4.40 7.62
N VAL A 67 17.18 -4.00 7.81
CA VAL A 67 16.72 -2.63 7.56
C VAL A 67 16.00 -2.06 8.76
N GLY A 68 16.37 -0.83 9.16
CA GLY A 68 15.72 -0.12 10.26
C GLY A 68 14.57 0.73 9.75
N ILE A 69 13.34 0.44 10.18
CA ILE A 69 12.19 1.31 9.93
C ILE A 69 12.17 2.38 11.01
N LYS A 70 12.67 3.58 10.69
CA LYS A 70 12.45 4.77 11.52
C LYS A 70 11.09 5.35 11.15
N SER A 71 10.13 5.23 12.07
CA SER A 71 8.93 6.06 12.01
C SER A 71 9.42 7.50 12.15
N SER A 72 9.18 8.35 11.15
CA SER A 72 9.45 9.79 11.26
C SER A 72 8.64 10.33 12.43
N ILE A 73 9.24 10.35 13.60
CA ILE A 73 8.87 11.20 14.73
C ILE A 73 9.87 12.34 14.68
N LEU A 74 9.36 13.48 14.24
CA LEU A 74 9.69 14.78 14.79
C LEU A 74 8.36 15.41 15.20
#